data_AF-A0A3P8CQF5-F1
#
_entry.id   AF-A0A3P8CQF5-F1
#
_cell.length_a   1.000
_cell.length_b   1.000
_cell.length_c   1.000
_cell.angle_alpha   90.00
_cell.angle_beta   90.00
_cell.angle_gamma   90.00
#
_symmetry.space_group_name_H-M   'P 1'
#
loop_
_entity.id
_entity.type
_entity.pdbx_description
1 polymer ?
#
loop_
_entity_poly.entity_id
_entity_poly.type
_entity_poly.pdbx_seq_one_letter_code
_entity_poly.pdbx_strand_id
1 'polypeptide(L)'
;MATSVRALLDSAPAVGRAASSEAEQLGRTILTWDSYLPGLVSGSIAAASRSPLSSTQLVYLDHACTVLEAASQLITVAKDSGGNPRAVHLHDSLNESVRGLVDSCEEFLTILDDVASRQGHVSTLIDTLNRAQAQAEEIIQVPMDARFSDYQTRMLRIARHMDQLNQAIQLRARQPASDGEIAPLAHNLTQEYQEMCQTCKGAAATLPDVNQADQLRSAVRGVGTACISLIQATTASRPDIYGSGTTTGGQNLLLSRNKSIVELDRRAEFLDSKLRNLINLLETHGPGTQACLQSASTVSGIISDLDTTILFASSGTLHPPVRDDFDAIWTDNEFGHSRLTTDRGHYLALSNNTDGTSIPSRAGSRSEMHNVENFTPLRESIARTARALVDDTQSLVSGTGEDQARLASTAHTAVERITELADVVKRGAAVIGPGQPDTQTCQSFASIVFDRPRLY
;
A
#
# COMPACT_ATOMS: atom_id res chain seq x y z
N MET A 1 0.38 -20.86 36.12
CA MET A 1 -0.42 -21.53 35.08
C MET A 1 0.37 -22.63 34.39
N ALA A 2 1.37 -22.37 33.55
CA ALA A 2 2.16 -23.42 32.87
C ALA A 2 2.79 -24.44 33.85
N THR A 3 3.22 -24.00 35.02
CA THR A 3 3.69 -24.87 36.12
C THR A 3 2.61 -25.81 36.63
N SER A 4 1.39 -25.32 36.83
CA SER A 4 0.23 -26.11 37.27
C SER A 4 -0.21 -27.11 36.20
N VAL A 5 -0.16 -26.72 34.92
CA VAL A 5 -0.47 -27.61 33.79
C VAL A 5 0.57 -28.73 33.67
N ARG A 6 1.87 -28.42 33.81
CA ARG A 6 2.94 -29.44 33.84
C ARG A 6 2.80 -30.40 35.03
N ALA A 7 2.48 -29.88 36.21
CA ALA A 7 2.24 -30.72 37.39
C ALA A 7 1.03 -31.66 37.20
N LEU A 8 -0.01 -31.21 36.49
CA LEU A 8 -1.16 -32.03 36.15
C LEU A 8 -0.80 -33.11 35.11
N LEU A 9 -0.05 -32.73 34.06
CA LEU A 9 0.48 -33.62 33.02
C LEU A 9 1.31 -34.76 33.64
N ASP A 10 2.25 -34.44 34.53
CA ASP A 10 3.14 -35.42 35.16
C ASP A 10 2.39 -36.37 36.10
N SER A 11 1.29 -35.93 36.70
CA SER A 11 0.51 -36.71 37.67
C SER A 11 -0.61 -37.55 37.05
N ALA A 12 -1.09 -37.22 35.85
CA ALA A 12 -2.16 -37.95 35.16
C ALA A 12 -1.89 -39.46 34.99
N PRO A 13 -0.70 -39.90 34.54
CA PRO A 13 -0.40 -41.33 34.44
C PRO A 13 -0.35 -42.04 35.81
N ALA A 14 0.02 -41.32 36.87
CA ALA A 14 0.04 -41.87 38.23
C ALA A 14 -1.39 -42.12 38.75
N VAL A 15 -2.34 -41.24 38.41
CA VAL A 15 -3.76 -41.44 38.72
C VAL A 15 -4.32 -42.66 37.98
N GLY A 16 -4.01 -42.83 36.69
CA GLY A 16 -4.42 -44.02 35.93
C GLY A 16 -3.89 -45.33 36.50
N ARG A 17 -2.62 -45.38 36.92
CA ARG A 17 -2.05 -46.57 37.57
C ARG A 17 -2.69 -46.85 38.93
N ALA A 18 -2.89 -45.82 39.74
CA ALA A 18 -3.54 -45.97 41.04
C ALA A 18 -5.00 -46.43 40.89
N ALA A 19 -5.74 -45.91 39.91
CA ALA A 19 -7.13 -46.26 39.66
C ALA A 19 -7.33 -47.69 39.13
N SER A 20 -6.30 -48.30 38.53
CA SER A 20 -6.37 -49.69 38.04
C SER A 20 -5.94 -50.74 39.05
N SER A 21 -5.16 -50.38 40.08
CA SER A 21 -4.58 -51.40 40.98
C SER A 21 -4.33 -50.99 42.44
N GLU A 22 -4.35 -49.70 42.78
CA GLU A 22 -3.94 -49.20 44.11
C GLU A 22 -4.99 -48.25 44.71
N ALA A 23 -6.06 -48.81 45.28
CA ALA A 23 -7.15 -48.04 45.90
C ALA A 23 -6.68 -47.09 47.02
N GLU A 24 -5.68 -47.50 47.81
CA GLU A 24 -5.13 -46.69 48.91
C GLU A 24 -4.37 -45.44 48.42
N GLN A 25 -3.75 -45.54 47.25
CA GLN A 25 -2.93 -44.48 46.67
C GLN A 25 -3.75 -43.50 45.83
N LEU A 26 -4.90 -43.95 45.28
CA LEU A 26 -5.79 -43.14 44.44
C LEU A 26 -6.28 -41.87 45.14
N GLY A 27 -6.70 -41.98 46.41
CA GLY A 27 -7.14 -40.81 47.18
C GLY A 27 -6.03 -39.79 47.37
N ARG A 28 -4.79 -40.25 47.62
CA ARG A 28 -3.64 -39.38 47.84
C ARG A 28 -3.22 -38.66 46.57
N THR A 29 -3.23 -39.33 45.42
CA THR A 29 -2.87 -38.72 44.13
C THR A 29 -3.89 -37.68 43.70
N ILE A 30 -5.20 -37.96 43.86
CA ILE A 30 -6.25 -36.97 43.55
C ILE A 30 -6.19 -35.77 44.50
N LEU A 31 -5.86 -35.95 45.78
CA LEU A 31 -5.68 -34.82 46.70
C LEU A 31 -4.57 -33.86 46.27
N THR A 32 -3.55 -34.32 45.55
CA THR A 32 -2.52 -33.41 45.01
C THR A 32 -3.09 -32.46 43.95
N TRP A 33 -4.12 -32.88 43.22
CA TRP A 33 -4.77 -32.05 42.19
C TRP A 33 -5.56 -30.89 42.78
N ASP A 34 -6.01 -30.99 44.03
CA ASP A 34 -6.65 -29.89 44.76
C ASP A 34 -5.71 -28.66 44.88
N SER A 35 -4.40 -28.88 44.85
CA SER A 35 -3.42 -27.78 44.82
C SER A 35 -3.14 -27.25 43.41
N TYR A 36 -3.31 -28.08 42.36
CA TYR A 36 -2.96 -27.72 40.98
C TYR A 36 -4.10 -27.03 40.24
N LEU A 37 -5.34 -27.54 40.36
CA LEU A 37 -6.51 -27.05 39.63
C LEU A 37 -6.84 -25.58 39.97
N PRO A 38 -6.83 -25.13 41.25
CA PRO A 38 -7.03 -23.70 41.56
C PRO A 38 -5.91 -22.82 40.99
N GLY A 39 -4.67 -23.30 40.97
CA GLY A 39 -3.53 -22.60 40.39
C GLY A 39 -3.61 -22.48 38.86
N LEU A 40 -4.20 -23.47 38.20
CA LEU A 40 -4.52 -23.44 36.77
C LEU A 40 -5.62 -22.41 36.49
N VAL A 41 -6.75 -22.47 37.20
CA VAL A 41 -7.90 -21.57 37.01
C VAL A 41 -7.51 -20.11 37.28
N SER A 42 -6.95 -19.83 38.46
CA SER A 42 -6.53 -18.48 38.84
C SER A 42 -5.46 -17.93 37.88
N GLY A 43 -4.51 -18.78 37.46
CA GLY A 43 -3.51 -18.42 36.47
C GLY A 43 -4.09 -18.09 35.10
N SER A 44 -5.11 -18.84 34.66
CA SER A 44 -5.79 -18.62 33.36
C SER A 44 -6.61 -17.34 33.37
N ILE A 45 -7.33 -17.07 34.46
CA ILE A 45 -8.06 -15.82 34.66
C ILE A 45 -7.10 -14.63 34.68
N ALA A 46 -5.97 -14.74 35.39
CA ALA A 46 -4.98 -13.68 35.45
C ALA A 46 -4.31 -13.42 34.09
N ALA A 47 -4.00 -14.48 33.34
CA ALA A 47 -3.43 -14.37 31.99
C ALA A 47 -4.42 -13.72 31.01
N ALA A 48 -5.69 -14.14 31.03
CA ALA A 48 -6.75 -13.53 30.24
C ALA A 48 -6.94 -12.05 30.63
N SER A 49 -7.02 -11.72 31.91
CA SER A 49 -7.22 -10.34 32.38
C SER A 49 -6.09 -9.39 31.95
N ARG A 50 -4.87 -9.89 31.81
CA ARG A 50 -3.70 -9.10 31.40
C ARG A 50 -3.51 -9.05 29.89
N SER A 51 -4.22 -9.89 29.13
CA SER A 51 -4.06 -9.91 27.69
C SER A 51 -4.78 -8.71 27.08
N PRO A 52 -4.12 -7.91 26.23
CA PRO A 52 -4.69 -6.68 25.66
C PRO A 52 -5.78 -6.94 24.62
N LEU A 53 -6.04 -8.20 24.29
CA LEU A 53 -6.72 -8.60 23.08
C LEU A 53 -7.68 -9.76 23.32
N SER A 54 -8.94 -9.62 22.92
CA SER A 54 -9.98 -10.60 23.25
C SER A 54 -9.77 -11.99 22.65
N SER A 55 -9.12 -12.12 21.49
CA SER A 55 -8.88 -13.46 20.91
C SER A 55 -7.91 -14.28 21.77
N THR A 56 -6.79 -13.69 22.19
CA THR A 56 -5.87 -14.37 23.14
C THR A 56 -6.50 -14.65 24.51
N GLN A 57 -7.46 -13.82 24.97
CA GLN A 57 -8.21 -14.10 26.19
C GLN A 57 -9.03 -15.37 26.08
N LEU A 58 -9.73 -15.56 24.96
CA LEU A 58 -10.51 -16.77 24.69
C LEU A 58 -9.60 -18.00 24.61
N VAL A 59 -8.46 -17.90 23.93
CA VAL A 59 -7.49 -19.01 23.85
C VAL A 59 -7.07 -19.52 25.23
N TYR A 60 -6.76 -18.63 26.18
CA TYR A 60 -6.41 -19.05 27.54
C TYR A 60 -7.57 -19.76 28.26
N LEU A 61 -8.79 -19.26 28.10
CA LEU A 61 -9.96 -19.76 28.82
C LEU A 61 -10.49 -21.06 28.22
N ASP A 62 -10.59 -21.16 26.90
CA ASP A 62 -11.12 -22.33 26.21
C ASP A 62 -10.22 -23.56 26.47
N HIS A 63 -8.90 -23.41 26.33
CA HIS A 63 -7.96 -24.51 26.59
C HIS A 63 -7.89 -24.88 28.08
N ALA A 64 -8.01 -23.90 28.98
CA ALA A 64 -8.13 -24.18 30.41
C ALA A 64 -9.41 -24.99 30.71
N CYS A 65 -10.55 -24.64 30.09
CA CYS A 65 -11.79 -25.40 30.21
C CYS A 65 -11.64 -26.83 29.68
N THR A 66 -11.02 -27.03 28.51
CA THR A 66 -10.78 -28.37 27.95
C THR A 66 -9.95 -29.24 28.90
N VAL A 67 -8.89 -28.69 29.50
CA VAL A 67 -8.07 -29.42 30.49
C VAL A 67 -8.88 -29.76 31.75
N LEU A 68 -9.74 -28.84 32.23
CA LEU A 68 -10.60 -29.09 33.39
C LEU A 68 -11.67 -30.16 33.11
N GLU A 69 -12.25 -30.15 31.91
CA GLU A 69 -13.21 -31.16 31.47
C GLU A 69 -12.55 -32.54 31.36
N ALA A 70 -11.36 -32.62 30.75
CA ALA A 70 -10.58 -33.86 30.68
C ALA A 70 -10.18 -34.37 32.07
N ALA A 71 -9.79 -33.47 32.98
CA ALA A 71 -9.48 -33.82 34.37
C ALA A 71 -10.71 -34.36 35.11
N SER A 72 -11.88 -33.74 34.92
CA SER A 72 -13.15 -34.21 35.50
C SER A 72 -13.57 -35.58 34.97
N GLN A 73 -13.38 -35.83 33.67
CA GLN A 73 -13.65 -37.14 33.06
C GLN A 73 -12.75 -38.21 33.66
N LEU A 74 -11.44 -37.95 33.75
CA LEU A 74 -10.50 -38.88 34.37
C LEU A 74 -10.84 -39.17 35.84
N ILE A 75 -11.20 -38.16 36.64
CA ILE A 75 -11.62 -38.37 38.04
C ILE A 75 -12.85 -39.28 38.10
N THR A 76 -13.80 -39.09 37.19
CA THR A 76 -15.05 -39.88 37.15
C THR A 76 -14.76 -41.34 36.84
N VAL A 77 -13.99 -41.61 35.77
CA VAL A 77 -13.62 -42.98 35.38
C VAL A 77 -12.69 -43.64 36.40
N ALA A 78 -11.81 -42.86 37.04
CA ALA A 78 -10.95 -43.33 38.12
C ALA A 78 -11.76 -43.75 39.36
N LYS A 79 -12.80 -42.99 39.70
CA LYS A 79 -13.74 -43.32 40.78
C LYS A 79 -14.49 -44.62 40.49
N ASP A 80 -14.98 -44.80 39.27
CA ASP A 80 -15.71 -46.01 38.86
C ASP A 80 -14.81 -47.26 38.86
N SER A 81 -13.53 -47.08 38.54
CA SER A 81 -12.53 -48.16 38.60
C SER A 81 -12.09 -48.50 40.03
N GLY A 82 -12.08 -47.50 40.92
CA GLY A 82 -11.94 -47.68 42.38
C GLY A 82 -10.65 -48.35 42.85
N GLY A 83 -9.60 -48.43 42.01
CA GLY A 83 -8.38 -49.17 42.32
C GLY A 83 -8.56 -50.69 42.32
N ASN A 84 -9.62 -51.20 41.68
CA ASN A 84 -9.92 -52.62 41.66
C ASN A 84 -9.28 -53.32 40.43
N PRO A 85 -8.28 -54.20 40.62
CA PRO A 85 -7.63 -54.90 39.51
C PRO A 85 -8.56 -55.86 38.74
N ARG A 86 -9.75 -56.14 39.27
CA ARG A 86 -10.77 -56.98 38.61
C ARG A 86 -11.68 -56.18 37.68
N ALA A 87 -11.63 -54.85 37.68
CA ALA A 87 -12.48 -53.98 36.85
C ALA A 87 -11.92 -53.77 35.43
N VAL A 88 -11.49 -54.86 34.77
CA VAL A 88 -10.77 -54.81 33.48
C VAL A 88 -11.55 -54.11 32.38
N HIS A 89 -12.88 -54.18 32.40
CA HIS A 89 -13.77 -53.52 31.44
C HIS A 89 -13.71 -51.98 31.47
N LEU A 90 -13.23 -51.37 32.56
CA LEU A 90 -13.07 -49.92 32.69
C LEU A 90 -11.63 -49.45 32.41
N HIS A 91 -10.66 -50.37 32.35
CA HIS A 91 -9.25 -50.02 32.15
C HIS A 91 -8.99 -49.34 30.80
N ASP A 92 -9.69 -49.74 29.75
CA ASP A 92 -9.56 -49.10 28.43
C ASP A 92 -10.07 -47.65 28.46
N SER A 93 -11.24 -47.43 29.09
CA SER A 93 -11.80 -46.08 29.27
C SER A 93 -10.93 -45.21 30.17
N LEU A 94 -10.31 -45.80 31.19
CA LEU A 94 -9.36 -45.12 32.07
C LEU A 94 -8.10 -44.69 31.32
N ASN A 95 -7.51 -45.59 30.54
CA ASN A 95 -6.33 -45.30 29.73
C ASN A 95 -6.62 -44.22 28.67
N GLU A 96 -7.80 -44.27 28.05
CA GLU A 96 -8.24 -43.23 27.11
C GLU A 96 -8.41 -41.88 27.81
N SER A 97 -8.99 -41.85 29.01
CA SER A 97 -9.16 -40.61 29.78
C SER A 97 -7.83 -40.02 30.25
N VAL A 98 -6.86 -40.87 30.61
CA VAL A 98 -5.48 -40.45 30.92
C VAL A 98 -4.82 -39.85 29.69
N ARG A 99 -4.93 -40.52 28.54
CA ARG A 99 -4.37 -40.04 27.28
C ARG A 99 -5.00 -38.70 26.88
N GLY A 100 -6.33 -38.59 26.93
CA GLY A 100 -7.04 -37.34 26.63
C GLY A 100 -6.63 -36.17 27.51
N LEU A 101 -6.39 -36.39 28.82
CA LEU A 101 -5.87 -35.34 29.70
C LEU A 101 -4.42 -34.96 29.37
N VAL A 102 -3.57 -35.95 29.10
CA VAL A 102 -2.17 -35.72 28.69
C VAL A 102 -2.11 -34.91 27.40
N ASP A 103 -2.83 -35.34 26.36
CA ASP A 103 -2.90 -34.67 25.06
C ASP A 103 -3.40 -33.22 25.22
N SER A 104 -4.46 -33.00 26.01
CA SER A 104 -4.99 -31.65 26.29
C SER A 104 -3.99 -30.75 27.02
N CYS A 105 -3.20 -31.30 27.95
CA CYS A 105 -2.18 -30.54 28.67
C CYS A 105 -0.98 -30.20 27.76
N GLU A 106 -0.53 -31.13 26.92
CA GLU A 106 0.55 -30.91 25.95
C GLU A 106 0.15 -29.86 24.89
N GLU A 107 -1.09 -29.93 24.39
CA GLU A 107 -1.64 -28.93 23.49
C GLU A 107 -1.68 -27.55 24.15
N PHE A 108 -2.19 -27.45 25.38
CA PHE A 108 -2.24 -26.17 26.09
C PHE A 108 -0.84 -25.59 26.35
N LEU A 109 0.15 -26.42 26.71
CA LEU A 109 1.54 -25.97 26.89
C LEU A 109 2.17 -25.47 25.59
N THR A 110 1.92 -26.16 24.47
CA THR A 110 2.40 -25.73 23.16
C THR A 110 1.83 -24.37 22.76
N ILE A 111 0.53 -24.16 23.02
CA ILE A 111 -0.14 -22.88 22.79
C ILE A 111 0.43 -21.78 23.68
N LEU A 112 0.75 -22.11 24.94
CA LEU A 112 1.36 -21.14 25.85
C LEU A 112 2.72 -20.66 25.38
N ASP A 113 3.56 -21.56 24.90
CA ASP A 113 4.88 -21.21 24.37
C ASP A 113 4.76 -20.38 23.07
N ASP A 114 3.79 -20.70 22.21
CA ASP A 114 3.49 -19.92 21.01
C ASP A 114 3.01 -18.49 21.33
N VAL A 115 2.06 -18.35 22.25
CA VAL A 115 1.56 -17.05 22.69
C VAL A 115 2.68 -16.24 23.35
N ALA A 116 3.51 -16.86 24.20
CA ALA A 116 4.64 -16.21 24.85
C ALA A 116 5.70 -15.73 23.85
N SER A 117 6.04 -16.55 22.84
CA SER A 117 6.97 -16.19 21.76
C SER A 117 6.49 -14.97 20.98
N ARG A 118 5.21 -14.95 20.58
CA ARG A 118 4.59 -13.84 19.85
C ARG A 118 4.56 -12.55 20.66
N GLN A 119 4.14 -12.64 21.93
CA GLN A 119 4.12 -11.49 22.83
C GLN A 119 5.55 -10.95 23.07
N GLY A 120 6.54 -11.84 23.20
CA GLY A 120 7.95 -11.46 23.29
C GLY A 120 8.41 -10.69 22.06
N HIS A 121 8.17 -11.21 20.85
CA HIS A 121 8.53 -10.53 19.61
C HIS A 121 7.88 -9.15 19.50
N VAL A 122 6.56 -9.06 19.73
CA VAL A 122 5.85 -7.77 19.67
C VAL A 122 6.30 -6.80 20.76
N SER A 123 6.60 -7.27 21.97
CA SER A 123 7.21 -6.43 23.01
C SER A 123 8.52 -5.82 22.53
N THR A 124 9.40 -6.60 21.89
CA THR A 124 10.67 -6.07 21.39
C THR A 124 10.50 -5.02 20.29
N LEU A 125 9.49 -5.19 19.41
CA LEU A 125 9.16 -4.19 18.38
C LEU A 125 8.61 -2.90 19.00
N ILE A 126 7.70 -3.01 19.97
CA ILE A 126 7.13 -1.87 20.69
C ILE A 126 8.21 -1.10 21.46
N ASP A 127 9.13 -1.80 22.14
CA ASP A 127 10.26 -1.17 22.82
C ASP A 127 11.17 -0.41 21.82
N THR A 128 11.33 -0.97 20.62
CA THR A 128 12.10 -0.34 19.54
C THR A 128 11.41 0.93 19.02
N LEU A 129 10.08 0.90 18.82
CA LEU A 129 9.29 2.08 18.45
C LEU A 129 9.35 3.16 19.53
N ASN A 130 9.16 2.81 20.80
CA ASN A 130 9.22 3.75 21.91
C ASN A 130 10.59 4.41 22.03
N ARG A 131 11.69 3.64 21.88
CA ARG A 131 13.05 4.19 21.84
C ARG A 131 13.24 5.15 20.67
N ALA A 132 12.77 4.80 19.48
CA ALA A 132 12.88 5.67 18.30
C ALA A 132 12.07 6.95 18.44
N GLN A 133 10.87 6.85 19.02
CA GLN A 133 10.01 8.01 19.30
C GLN A 133 10.66 8.96 20.32
N ALA A 134 11.23 8.44 21.40
CA ALA A 134 11.97 9.25 22.38
C ALA A 134 13.20 9.92 21.75
N GLN A 135 13.88 9.21 20.85
CA GLN A 135 15.00 9.77 20.08
C GLN A 135 14.55 10.93 19.18
N ALA A 136 13.36 10.89 18.58
CA ALA A 136 12.86 11.94 17.68
C ALA A 136 12.71 13.33 18.34
N GLU A 137 12.68 13.40 19.67
CA GLU A 137 12.56 14.63 20.45
C GLU A 137 13.93 15.29 20.75
N GLU A 138 15.03 14.59 20.50
CA GLU A 138 16.38 15.09 20.72
C GLU A 138 16.77 16.17 19.71
N ILE A 139 17.29 17.30 20.20
CA ILE A 139 17.77 18.39 19.37
C ILE A 139 19.20 18.08 18.91
N ILE A 140 19.39 17.99 17.60
CA ILE A 140 20.69 17.68 16.98
C ILE A 140 21.25 18.90 16.24
N GLN A 141 22.58 18.99 16.15
CA GLN A 141 23.25 19.92 15.24
C GLN A 141 23.22 19.33 13.82
N VAL A 142 22.72 20.10 12.87
CA VAL A 142 22.59 19.70 11.48
C VAL A 142 23.74 20.29 10.65
N PRO A 143 24.28 19.58 9.64
CA PRO A 143 25.27 20.14 8.72
C PRO A 143 24.80 21.47 8.11
N MET A 144 25.73 22.41 7.93
CA MET A 144 25.42 23.78 7.46
C MET A 144 24.74 23.83 6.07
N ASP A 145 24.96 22.80 5.24
CA ASP A 145 24.41 22.71 3.88
C ASP A 145 23.05 22.00 3.81
N ALA A 146 22.54 21.50 4.93
CA ALA A 146 21.34 20.67 4.93
C ALA A 146 20.07 21.51 4.73
N ARG A 147 19.27 21.15 3.73
CA ARG A 147 18.01 21.83 3.41
C ARG A 147 16.83 21.00 3.89
N PHE A 148 15.78 21.68 4.37
CA PHE A 148 14.53 21.03 4.75
C PHE A 148 13.92 20.18 3.62
N SER A 149 14.08 20.60 2.36
CA SER A 149 13.59 19.88 1.17
C SER A 149 14.09 18.45 1.03
N ASP A 150 15.33 18.19 1.47
CA ASP A 150 15.96 16.88 1.34
C ASP A 150 15.35 15.91 2.37
N TYR A 151 15.18 16.40 3.60
CA TYR A 151 14.49 15.67 4.66
C TYR A 151 13.01 15.47 4.34
N GLN A 152 12.34 16.50 3.82
CA GLN A 152 10.94 16.44 3.41
C GLN A 152 10.70 15.35 2.36
N THR A 153 11.53 15.29 1.31
CA THR A 153 11.43 14.28 0.26
C THR A 153 11.63 12.88 0.81
N ARG A 154 12.59 12.70 1.72
CA ARG A 154 12.84 11.43 2.40
C ARG A 154 11.67 11.04 3.32
N MET A 155 11.12 11.95 4.11
CA MET A 155 9.96 11.69 4.97
C MET A 155 8.71 11.31 4.17
N LEU A 156 8.45 11.98 3.04
CA LEU A 156 7.33 11.64 2.15
C LEU A 156 7.48 10.23 1.55
N ARG A 157 8.70 9.84 1.17
CA ARG A 157 8.99 8.48 0.68
C ARG A 157 8.71 7.44 1.75
N ILE A 158 9.21 7.66 2.97
CA ILE A 158 9.01 6.75 4.10
C ILE A 158 7.51 6.65 4.44
N ALA A 159 6.80 7.76 4.55
CA ALA A 159 5.37 7.78 4.85
C ALA A 159 4.54 6.97 3.82
N ARG A 160 4.83 7.14 2.52
CA ARG A 160 4.18 6.36 1.45
C ARG A 160 4.53 4.87 1.49
N HIS A 161 5.77 4.54 1.83
CA HIS A 161 6.16 3.14 2.00
C HIS A 161 5.47 2.51 3.22
N MET A 162 5.30 3.26 4.32
CA MET A 162 4.53 2.83 5.47
C MET A 162 3.05 2.60 5.15
N ASP A 163 2.43 3.45 4.31
CA ASP A 163 1.06 3.23 3.81
C ASP A 163 0.97 1.90 3.04
N GLN A 164 1.95 1.60 2.17
CA GLN A 164 2.01 0.34 1.42
C GLN A 164 2.15 -0.87 2.35
N LEU A 165 3.02 -0.77 3.38
CA LEU A 165 3.18 -1.81 4.39
C LEU A 165 1.90 -2.01 5.21
N ASN A 166 1.20 -0.94 5.58
CA ASN A 166 -0.07 -1.01 6.30
C ASN A 166 -1.14 -1.76 5.48
N GLN A 167 -1.27 -1.43 4.20
CA GLN A 167 -2.18 -2.12 3.28
C GLN A 167 -1.80 -3.60 3.10
N ALA A 168 -0.51 -3.91 2.99
CA ALA A 168 -0.03 -5.29 2.93
C ALA A 168 -0.41 -6.08 4.18
N ILE A 169 -0.26 -5.49 5.38
CA ILE A 169 -0.68 -6.11 6.65
C ILE A 169 -2.20 -6.39 6.64
N GLN A 170 -3.03 -5.44 6.22
CA GLN A 170 -4.48 -5.61 6.13
C GLN A 170 -4.88 -6.73 5.15
N LEU A 171 -4.30 -6.77 3.95
CA LEU A 171 -4.57 -7.80 2.95
C LEU A 171 -4.15 -9.18 3.46
N ARG A 172 -2.99 -9.25 4.11
CA ARG A 172 -2.41 -10.51 4.58
C ARG A 172 -3.14 -11.05 5.81
N ALA A 173 -3.63 -10.19 6.70
CA ALA A 173 -4.47 -10.56 7.83
C ALA A 173 -5.83 -11.19 7.43
N ARG A 174 -6.33 -10.91 6.22
CA ARG A 174 -7.56 -11.52 5.68
C ARG A 174 -7.35 -12.94 5.15
N GLN A 175 -6.11 -13.33 4.85
CA GLN A 175 -5.80 -14.63 4.25
C GLN A 175 -5.53 -15.70 5.32
N PRO A 176 -6.03 -16.94 5.16
CA PRO A 176 -5.97 -18.00 6.18
C PRO A 176 -4.61 -18.71 6.33
N ALA A 177 -3.61 -18.41 5.49
CA ALA A 177 -2.33 -19.14 5.45
C ALA A 177 -1.11 -18.21 5.62
N SER A 178 -1.27 -17.07 6.29
CA SER A 178 -0.30 -15.97 6.28
C SER A 178 0.51 -15.79 7.56
N ASP A 179 0.44 -16.75 8.49
CA ASP A 179 0.99 -16.69 9.84
C ASP A 179 2.46 -16.26 9.92
N GLY A 180 3.29 -16.66 8.94
CA GLY A 180 4.71 -16.30 8.89
C GLY A 180 5.03 -14.94 8.24
N GLU A 181 4.06 -14.32 7.57
CA GLU A 181 4.33 -13.14 6.72
C GLU A 181 3.90 -11.81 7.32
N ILE A 182 3.04 -11.82 8.36
CA ILE A 182 2.67 -10.60 9.07
C ILE A 182 3.84 -10.11 9.94
N ALA A 183 4.60 -11.03 10.55
CA ALA A 183 5.76 -10.69 11.38
C ALA A 183 6.85 -9.88 10.64
N PRO A 184 7.34 -10.29 9.45
CA PRO A 184 8.31 -9.47 8.71
C PRO A 184 7.73 -8.14 8.24
N LEU A 185 6.43 -8.06 7.93
CA LEU A 185 5.78 -6.78 7.61
C LEU A 185 5.75 -5.83 8.81
N ALA A 186 5.43 -6.33 10.01
CA ALA A 186 5.48 -5.56 11.25
C ALA A 186 6.91 -5.11 11.60
N HIS A 187 7.90 -5.94 11.34
CA HIS A 187 9.31 -5.58 11.47
C HIS A 187 9.71 -4.47 10.50
N ASN A 188 9.36 -4.60 9.22
CA ASN A 188 9.64 -3.58 8.20
C ASN A 188 8.95 -2.25 8.55
N LEU A 189 7.69 -2.28 9.00
CA LEU A 189 6.98 -1.08 9.46
C LEU A 189 7.70 -0.42 10.64
N THR A 190 8.27 -1.22 11.55
CA THR A 190 9.09 -0.72 12.66
C THR A 190 10.35 -0.03 12.14
N GLN A 191 11.08 -0.65 11.21
CA GLN A 191 12.30 -0.06 10.61
C GLN A 191 12.01 1.27 9.91
N GLU A 192 10.94 1.33 9.11
CA GLU A 192 10.51 2.56 8.44
C GLU A 192 10.16 3.68 9.44
N TYR A 193 9.48 3.34 10.53
CA TYR A 193 9.21 4.31 11.59
C TYR A 193 10.50 4.83 12.25
N GLN A 194 11.50 3.96 12.45
CA GLN A 194 12.79 4.37 12.98
C GLN A 194 13.50 5.35 12.04
N GLU A 195 13.50 5.06 10.73
CA GLU A 195 14.09 5.94 9.73
C GLU A 195 13.37 7.30 9.67
N MET A 196 12.03 7.29 9.78
CA MET A 196 11.24 8.52 9.85
C MET A 196 11.59 9.34 11.09
N CYS A 197 11.78 8.70 12.24
CA CYS A 197 12.21 9.39 13.46
C CYS A 197 13.57 10.07 13.26
N GLN A 198 14.55 9.37 12.68
CA GLN A 198 15.87 9.95 12.40
C GLN A 198 15.79 11.12 11.41
N THR A 199 14.98 10.98 10.36
CA THR A 199 14.78 12.04 9.36
C THR A 199 14.06 13.24 9.96
N CYS A 200 13.09 13.01 10.86
CA CYS A 200 12.36 14.05 11.58
C CYS A 200 13.29 14.90 12.46
N LYS A 201 14.28 14.30 13.13
CA LYS A 201 15.27 15.06 13.93
C LYS A 201 15.99 16.12 13.08
N GLY A 202 16.49 15.70 11.91
CA GLY A 202 17.17 16.58 10.97
C GLY A 202 16.23 17.65 10.41
N ALA A 203 15.05 17.24 9.96
CA ALA A 203 14.02 18.16 9.45
C ALA A 203 13.65 19.23 10.47
N ALA A 204 13.36 18.84 11.71
CA ALA A 204 12.95 19.73 12.78
C ALA A 204 14.04 20.74 13.20
N ALA A 205 15.32 20.40 13.01
CA ALA A 205 16.43 21.30 13.28
C ALA A 205 16.77 22.23 12.09
N THR A 206 16.33 21.90 10.86
CA THR A 206 16.45 22.81 9.69
C THR A 206 15.31 23.81 9.58
N LEU A 207 14.20 23.61 10.30
CA LEU A 207 13.05 24.52 10.25
C LEU A 207 13.33 25.82 11.00
N PRO A 208 12.98 26.99 10.42
CA PRO A 208 13.23 28.29 11.05
C PRO A 208 12.24 28.60 12.19
N ASP A 209 11.04 28.00 12.17
CA ASP A 209 9.99 28.22 13.17
C ASP A 209 9.88 27.00 14.10
N VAL A 210 10.03 27.26 15.40
CA VAL A 210 9.91 26.25 16.46
C VAL A 210 8.51 25.61 16.47
N ASN A 211 7.47 26.38 16.15
CA ASN A 211 6.10 25.85 16.12
C ASN A 211 5.92 24.81 15.02
N GLN A 212 6.54 25.02 13.85
CA GLN A 212 6.49 24.07 12.73
C GLN A 212 7.28 22.81 13.05
N ALA A 213 8.44 22.95 13.71
CA ALA A 213 9.22 21.82 14.19
C ALA A 213 8.44 20.98 15.20
N ASP A 214 7.71 21.61 16.13
CA ASP A 214 6.89 20.91 17.12
C ASP A 214 5.64 20.26 16.51
N GLN A 215 5.02 20.90 15.52
CA GLN A 215 3.95 20.29 14.74
C GLN A 215 4.42 19.03 13.99
N LEU A 216 5.61 19.09 13.39
CA LEU A 216 6.22 17.94 12.71
C LEU A 216 6.52 16.79 13.69
N ARG A 217 7.15 17.10 14.83
CA ARG A 217 7.41 16.11 15.89
C ARG A 217 6.12 15.48 16.40
N SER A 218 5.09 16.29 16.64
CA SER A 218 3.77 15.82 17.10
C SER A 218 3.09 14.91 16.07
N ALA A 219 3.18 15.24 14.77
CA ALA A 219 2.66 14.39 13.70
C ALA A 219 3.39 13.03 13.65
N VAL A 220 4.72 13.02 13.71
CA VAL A 220 5.53 11.79 13.74
C VAL A 220 5.26 10.97 15.02
N ARG A 221 5.05 11.62 16.16
CA ARG A 221 4.62 10.95 17.40
C ARG A 221 3.26 10.29 17.22
N GLY A 222 2.32 10.97 16.58
CA GLY A 222 1.01 10.44 16.23
C GLY A 222 1.10 9.17 15.38
N VAL A 223 1.96 9.18 14.36
CA VAL A 223 2.24 7.99 13.54
C VAL A 223 2.81 6.84 14.39
N GLY A 224 3.76 7.14 15.30
CA GLY A 224 4.34 6.12 16.20
C GLY A 224 3.32 5.43 17.09
N THR A 225 2.44 6.22 17.72
CA THR A 225 1.36 5.66 18.55
C THR A 225 0.40 4.77 17.75
N ALA A 226 0.15 5.12 16.49
CA ALA A 226 -0.66 4.31 15.59
C ALA A 226 0.06 3.02 15.16
N CYS A 227 1.36 3.08 14.85
CA CYS A 227 2.19 1.91 14.56
C CYS A 227 2.22 0.94 15.75
N ILE A 228 2.44 1.43 16.97
CA ILE A 228 2.43 0.61 18.19
C ILE A 228 1.09 -0.12 18.32
N SER A 229 -0.02 0.62 18.15
CA SER A 229 -1.36 0.05 18.23
C SER A 229 -1.56 -1.05 17.17
N LEU A 230 -1.18 -0.79 15.91
CA LEU A 230 -1.29 -1.76 14.83
C LEU A 230 -0.47 -3.03 15.10
N ILE A 231 0.79 -2.89 15.50
CA ILE A 231 1.66 -4.04 15.81
C ILE A 231 1.06 -4.87 16.96
N GLN A 232 0.47 -4.24 17.98
CA GLN A 232 -0.24 -4.98 19.04
C GLN A 232 -1.38 -5.84 18.47
N ALA A 233 -2.14 -5.31 17.50
CA ALA A 233 -3.21 -6.07 16.85
C ALA A 233 -2.72 -7.17 15.89
N THR A 234 -1.50 -7.09 15.36
CA THR A 234 -0.96 -8.19 14.52
C THR A 234 -0.81 -9.51 15.27
N THR A 235 -0.65 -9.48 16.61
CA THR A 235 -0.65 -10.70 17.44
C THR A 235 -1.98 -11.45 17.46
N ALA A 236 -3.06 -10.75 17.07
CA ALA A 236 -4.43 -11.21 17.18
C ALA A 236 -4.93 -12.07 16.06
N SER A 237 -4.33 -11.92 14.88
CA SER A 237 -4.92 -12.35 13.63
C SER A 237 -4.65 -13.82 13.30
N ARG A 238 -4.10 -14.60 14.23
CA ARG A 238 -3.83 -16.02 13.97
C ARG A 238 -5.15 -16.80 13.90
N PRO A 239 -5.36 -17.63 12.86
CA PRO A 239 -6.37 -18.67 12.90
C PRO A 239 -6.01 -19.67 13.99
N ASP A 240 -6.96 -19.99 14.86
CA ASP A 240 -6.86 -21.11 15.78
C ASP A 240 -6.73 -22.41 14.96
N ILE A 241 -5.50 -22.83 14.70
CA ILE A 241 -5.17 -24.12 14.06
C ILE A 241 -5.57 -25.29 14.99
N TYR A 242 -5.78 -25.01 16.28
CA TYR A 242 -6.12 -25.97 17.33
C TYR A 242 -7.63 -26.00 17.62
N GLY A 243 -8.45 -25.95 16.57
CA GLY A 243 -9.88 -26.17 16.67
C GLY A 243 -10.18 -27.64 16.98
N SER A 244 -10.30 -27.97 18.27
CA SER A 244 -10.91 -29.22 18.74
C SER A 244 -12.22 -29.46 17.98
N GLY A 245 -12.33 -30.65 17.35
CA GLY A 245 -13.36 -31.05 16.39
C GLY A 245 -14.78 -31.20 16.96
N THR A 246 -15.20 -30.30 17.85
CA THR A 246 -16.57 -30.24 18.33
C THR A 246 -17.37 -29.26 17.46
N THR A 247 -18.48 -29.75 16.91
CA THR A 247 -19.33 -29.10 15.91
C THR A 247 -19.97 -27.78 16.37
N THR A 248 -19.83 -27.42 17.65
CA THR A 248 -20.31 -26.16 18.24
C THR A 248 -19.24 -25.07 18.31
N GLY A 249 -17.94 -25.42 18.22
CA GLY A 249 -16.82 -24.46 18.29
C GLY A 249 -16.60 -23.65 17.00
N GLY A 250 -16.93 -24.22 15.83
CA GLY A 250 -16.66 -23.59 14.53
C GLY A 250 -17.40 -22.26 14.29
N GLN A 251 -18.55 -22.05 14.93
CA GLN A 251 -19.35 -20.82 14.74
C GLN A 251 -18.86 -19.65 15.63
N ASN A 252 -18.39 -19.95 16.85
CA ASN A 252 -17.73 -18.96 17.71
C ASN A 252 -16.33 -18.57 17.17
N LEU A 253 -15.62 -19.52 16.54
CA LEU A 253 -14.30 -19.30 15.94
C LEU A 253 -14.33 -18.25 14.83
N LEU A 254 -15.34 -18.31 13.95
CA LEU A 254 -15.51 -17.34 12.87
C LEU A 254 -15.85 -15.94 13.40
N LEU A 255 -16.66 -15.84 14.45
CA LEU A 255 -16.99 -14.56 15.09
C LEU A 255 -15.76 -13.93 15.77
N SER A 256 -14.95 -14.74 16.47
CA SER A 256 -13.71 -14.28 17.11
C SER A 256 -12.69 -13.79 16.08
N ARG A 257 -12.53 -14.55 14.99
CA ARG A 257 -11.68 -14.16 13.85
C ARG A 257 -12.14 -12.84 13.23
N ASN A 258 -13.43 -12.71 12.93
CA ASN A 258 -14.00 -11.48 12.38
C ASN A 258 -13.78 -10.28 13.31
N LYS A 259 -13.91 -10.48 14.62
CA LYS A 259 -13.66 -9.41 15.61
C LYS A 259 -12.19 -8.97 15.63
N SER A 260 -11.24 -9.91 15.59
CA SER A 260 -9.80 -9.59 15.56
C SER A 260 -9.38 -8.86 14.27
N ILE A 261 -9.97 -9.21 13.13
CA ILE A 261 -9.72 -8.54 11.85
C ILE A 261 -10.31 -7.12 11.86
N VAL A 262 -11.53 -6.94 12.37
CA VAL A 262 -12.14 -5.60 12.52
C VAL A 262 -11.31 -4.71 13.44
N GLU A 263 -10.76 -5.28 14.51
CA GLU A 263 -9.86 -4.59 15.42
C GLU A 263 -8.52 -4.20 14.79
N LEU A 264 -7.98 -5.02 13.89
CA LEU A 264 -6.80 -4.70 13.10
C LEU A 264 -7.10 -3.61 12.08
N ASP A 265 -8.22 -3.73 11.36
CA ASP A 265 -8.68 -2.75 10.37
C ASP A 265 -8.82 -1.35 10.98
N ARG A 266 -9.48 -1.24 12.15
CA ARG A 266 -9.62 0.05 12.86
C ARG A 266 -8.27 0.67 13.22
N ARG A 267 -7.28 -0.15 13.60
CA ARG A 267 -5.95 0.35 13.97
C ARG A 267 -5.12 0.73 12.74
N ALA A 268 -5.32 0.02 11.63
CA ALA A 268 -4.74 0.36 10.36
C ALA A 268 -5.34 1.65 9.78
N GLU A 269 -6.66 1.86 9.85
CA GLU A 269 -7.33 3.12 9.49
C GLU A 269 -6.81 4.30 10.35
N PHE A 270 -6.55 4.05 11.63
CA PHE A 270 -5.95 5.04 12.51
C PHE A 270 -4.52 5.41 12.07
N LEU A 271 -3.72 4.44 11.62
CA LEU A 271 -2.40 4.69 11.04
C LEU A 271 -2.49 5.50 9.74
N ASP A 272 -3.38 5.11 8.81
CA ASP A 272 -3.62 5.83 7.55
C ASP A 272 -4.01 7.30 7.80
N SER A 273 -4.87 7.54 8.79
CA SER A 273 -5.25 8.90 9.20
C SER A 273 -4.03 9.72 9.63
N LYS A 274 -3.12 9.14 10.43
CA LYS A 274 -1.92 9.84 10.92
C LYS A 274 -0.89 10.04 9.82
N LEU A 275 -0.67 9.05 8.95
CA LEU A 275 0.20 9.17 7.79
C LEU A 275 -0.30 10.25 6.82
N ARG A 276 -1.60 10.29 6.53
CA ARG A 276 -2.21 11.35 5.71
C ARG A 276 -2.03 12.75 6.32
N ASN A 277 -2.24 12.89 7.62
CA ASN A 277 -2.03 14.17 8.30
C ASN A 277 -0.55 14.61 8.21
N LEU A 278 0.39 13.68 8.36
CA LEU A 278 1.82 13.94 8.20
C LEU A 278 2.18 14.34 6.76
N ILE A 279 1.66 13.63 5.77
CA ILE A 279 1.86 13.94 4.34
C ILE A 279 1.33 15.35 4.04
N ASN A 280 0.11 15.67 4.46
CA ASN A 280 -0.47 17.00 4.26
C ASN A 280 0.39 18.10 4.90
N LEU A 281 0.86 17.88 6.13
CA LEU A 281 1.76 18.82 6.81
C LEU A 281 3.04 19.02 5.99
N LEU A 282 3.70 17.93 5.58
CA LEU A 282 4.92 17.99 4.78
C LEU A 282 4.67 18.71 3.46
N GLU A 283 3.56 18.45 2.77
CA GLU A 283 3.22 19.09 1.49
C GLU A 283 2.99 20.59 1.62
N THR A 284 2.38 21.06 2.72
CA THR A 284 2.24 22.50 2.99
C THR A 284 3.58 23.21 3.19
N HIS A 285 4.62 22.50 3.65
CA HIS A 285 5.95 23.07 3.90
C HIS A 285 6.89 23.07 2.67
N GLY A 286 6.47 22.58 1.50
CA GLY A 286 7.31 22.63 0.29
C GLY A 286 6.52 22.51 -1.01
N PRO A 287 5.81 23.57 -1.42
CA PRO A 287 5.05 23.59 -2.68
C PRO A 287 5.94 23.38 -3.92
N GLY A 288 7.23 23.75 -3.85
CA GLY A 288 8.21 23.60 -4.93
C GLY A 288 8.41 22.15 -5.39
N THR A 289 8.68 21.24 -4.45
CA THR A 289 9.00 19.84 -4.78
C THR A 289 7.78 19.07 -5.28
N GLN A 290 6.59 19.37 -4.74
CA GLN A 290 5.33 18.76 -5.20
C GLN A 290 4.96 19.22 -6.60
N ALA A 291 5.11 20.51 -6.91
CA ALA A 291 4.95 21.00 -8.27
C ALA A 291 5.90 20.29 -9.25
N CYS A 292 7.15 20.03 -8.87
CA CYS A 292 8.09 19.27 -9.69
C CYS A 292 7.69 17.78 -9.85
N LEU A 293 7.21 17.11 -8.80
CA LEU A 293 6.74 15.72 -8.87
C LEU A 293 5.49 15.58 -9.75
N GLN A 294 4.50 16.46 -9.57
CA GLN A 294 3.32 16.51 -10.41
C GLN A 294 3.70 16.83 -11.85
N SER A 295 4.63 17.77 -12.05
CA SER A 295 5.17 18.11 -13.37
C SER A 295 5.82 16.90 -14.05
N ALA A 296 6.64 16.13 -13.33
CA ALA A 296 7.27 14.93 -13.86
C ALA A 296 6.23 13.86 -14.26
N SER A 297 5.19 13.64 -13.43
CA SER A 297 4.11 12.72 -13.76
C SER A 297 3.35 13.14 -15.02
N THR A 298 3.06 14.43 -15.18
CA THR A 298 2.40 14.97 -16.38
C THR A 298 3.28 14.79 -17.61
N VAL A 299 4.58 15.08 -17.49
CA VAL A 299 5.54 14.87 -18.59
C VAL A 299 5.62 13.39 -18.99
N SER A 300 5.64 12.45 -18.05
CA SER A 300 5.57 11.02 -18.37
C SER A 300 4.30 10.64 -19.13
N GLY A 301 3.15 11.24 -18.79
CA GLY A 301 1.90 11.07 -19.54
C GLY A 301 2.01 11.60 -20.97
N ILE A 302 2.62 12.77 -21.17
CA ILE A 302 2.85 13.37 -22.49
C ILE A 302 3.80 12.50 -23.33
N ILE A 303 4.86 11.95 -22.74
CA ILE A 303 5.77 11.02 -23.43
C ILE A 303 5.00 9.79 -23.91
N SER A 304 4.14 9.20 -23.05
CA SER A 304 3.32 8.05 -23.44
C SER A 304 2.33 8.37 -24.57
N ASP A 305 1.76 9.58 -24.59
CA ASP A 305 0.85 10.05 -25.65
C ASP A 305 1.62 10.28 -26.98
N LEU A 306 2.83 10.84 -26.90
CA LEU A 306 3.72 10.99 -28.05
C LEU A 306 4.20 9.65 -28.59
N ASP A 307 4.56 8.68 -27.74
CA ASP A 307 4.93 7.33 -28.16
C ASP A 307 3.78 6.64 -28.90
N THR A 308 2.55 6.86 -28.45
CA THR A 308 1.34 6.37 -29.12
C THR A 308 1.13 7.06 -30.48
N THR A 309 1.38 8.37 -30.55
CA THR A 309 1.34 9.13 -31.82
C THR A 309 2.40 8.64 -32.80
N ILE A 310 3.62 8.39 -32.34
CA ILE A 310 4.72 7.84 -33.14
C ILE A 310 4.36 6.45 -33.65
N LEU A 311 3.73 5.62 -32.80
CA LEU A 311 3.25 4.29 -33.19
C LEU A 311 2.22 4.40 -34.33
N PHE A 312 1.22 5.27 -34.19
CA PHE A 312 0.20 5.51 -35.22
C PHE A 312 0.76 6.07 -36.53
N ALA A 313 1.74 6.98 -36.43
CA ALA A 313 2.45 7.51 -37.58
C ALA A 313 3.24 6.42 -38.32
N SER A 314 3.98 5.61 -37.55
CA SER A 314 4.80 4.51 -38.10
C SER A 314 3.96 3.42 -38.76
N SER A 315 2.74 3.18 -38.25
CA SER A 315 1.77 2.27 -38.89
C SER A 315 0.97 2.90 -40.02
N GLY A 316 1.17 4.19 -40.34
CA GLY A 316 0.43 4.90 -41.38
C GLY A 316 -1.06 5.09 -41.05
N THR A 317 -1.44 4.97 -39.78
CA THR A 317 -2.83 5.07 -39.30
C THR A 317 -3.10 6.36 -38.53
N LEU A 318 -2.14 7.29 -38.50
CA LEU A 318 -2.32 8.62 -37.94
C LEU A 318 -3.21 9.45 -38.86
N HIS A 319 -4.46 9.65 -38.43
CA HIS A 319 -5.44 10.47 -39.15
C HIS A 319 -5.49 11.90 -38.57
N PRO A 320 -5.84 12.90 -39.38
CA PRO A 320 -6.11 14.23 -38.86
C PRO A 320 -7.23 14.18 -37.83
N PRO A 321 -7.15 14.94 -36.72
CA PRO A 321 -8.24 15.03 -35.77
C PRO A 321 -9.50 15.47 -36.52
N VAL A 322 -10.60 14.74 -36.31
CA VAL A 322 -11.91 15.12 -36.83
C VAL A 322 -12.23 16.50 -36.25
N ARG A 323 -12.35 17.51 -37.13
CA ARG A 323 -12.79 18.84 -36.72
C ARG A 323 -14.24 18.72 -36.24
N ASP A 324 -14.46 18.79 -34.94
CA ASP A 324 -15.77 19.20 -34.42
C ASP A 324 -15.90 20.71 -34.66
N ASP A 325 -17.03 21.14 -35.21
CA ASP A 325 -17.35 22.48 -35.76
C ASP A 325 -17.27 23.67 -34.77
N PHE A 326 -16.55 23.55 -33.65
CA PHE A 326 -16.51 24.56 -32.58
C PHE A 326 -15.43 25.66 -32.77
N ASP A 327 -14.36 25.38 -33.52
CA ASP A 327 -13.21 26.30 -33.69
C ASP A 327 -13.37 27.31 -34.84
N ALA A 328 -14.42 27.22 -35.66
CA ALA A 328 -14.63 28.12 -36.81
C ALA A 328 -15.11 29.54 -36.41
N ILE A 329 -15.35 29.81 -35.13
CA ILE A 329 -15.93 31.08 -34.67
C ILE A 329 -14.86 32.12 -34.28
N TRP A 330 -13.60 31.73 -34.07
CA TRP A 330 -12.56 32.63 -33.53
C TRP A 330 -11.54 33.16 -34.55
N THR A 331 -11.57 32.75 -35.82
CA THR A 331 -10.56 33.17 -36.81
C THR A 331 -10.97 34.31 -37.76
N ASP A 332 -12.21 34.81 -37.70
CA ASP A 332 -12.74 35.75 -38.71
C ASP A 332 -12.85 37.23 -38.25
N ASN A 333 -11.99 37.69 -37.32
CA ASN A 333 -12.07 39.06 -36.83
C ASN A 333 -10.79 39.90 -36.94
N GLU A 334 -10.04 39.76 -38.03
CA GLU A 334 -9.08 40.78 -38.43
C GLU A 334 -9.05 40.94 -39.97
N PHE A 335 -9.24 42.19 -40.42
CA PHE A 335 -9.25 42.72 -41.79
C PHE A 335 -10.62 42.80 -42.52
N GLY A 336 -11.14 44.03 -42.56
CA GLY A 336 -12.39 44.39 -43.23
C GLY A 336 -12.29 44.75 -44.73
N HIS A 337 -13.49 44.93 -45.28
CA HIS A 337 -13.91 45.55 -46.54
C HIS A 337 -14.18 44.69 -47.80
N SER A 338 -15.49 44.41 -47.97
CA SER A 338 -16.37 44.75 -49.12
C SER A 338 -16.11 44.19 -50.53
N ARG A 339 -17.00 43.29 -50.97
CA ARG A 339 -18.03 43.45 -52.04
C ARG A 339 -18.65 42.07 -52.36
N LEU A 340 -19.92 41.83 -52.00
CA LEU A 340 -21.13 41.92 -52.86
C LEU A 340 -21.12 40.97 -54.08
N THR A 341 -21.93 39.90 -54.02
CA THR A 341 -23.14 39.60 -54.82
C THR A 341 -23.29 38.10 -55.16
N THR A 342 -24.45 37.51 -54.80
CA THR A 342 -25.33 36.53 -55.53
C THR A 342 -24.70 35.53 -56.52
N ASP A 343 -25.04 34.24 -56.59
CA ASP A 343 -26.39 33.66 -56.76
C ASP A 343 -26.35 32.10 -56.69
N ARG A 344 -27.55 31.50 -56.58
CA ARG A 344 -27.96 30.09 -56.53
C ARG A 344 -27.37 29.11 -57.55
N GLY A 345 -27.44 27.81 -57.21
CA GLY A 345 -27.55 26.72 -58.20
C GLY A 345 -27.51 25.30 -57.63
N HIS A 346 -28.69 24.72 -57.34
CA HIS A 346 -28.91 23.29 -57.13
C HIS A 346 -28.57 22.45 -58.40
N TYR A 347 -28.14 21.19 -58.25
CA TYR A 347 -28.92 19.97 -58.59
C TYR A 347 -28.11 18.67 -58.50
N LEU A 348 -28.81 17.63 -58.03
CA LEU A 348 -28.47 16.20 -57.96
C LEU A 348 -28.40 15.54 -59.36
N ALA A 349 -27.60 14.46 -59.53
CA ALA A 349 -28.08 13.12 -59.93
C ALA A 349 -27.00 12.12 -60.44
N LEU A 350 -27.01 10.93 -59.81
CA LEU A 350 -27.03 9.57 -60.38
C LEU A 350 -25.81 8.97 -61.16
N SER A 351 -25.36 7.80 -60.68
CA SER A 351 -25.37 6.49 -61.38
C SER A 351 -24.04 5.68 -61.41
N ASN A 352 -24.07 4.56 -60.66
CA ASN A 352 -23.66 3.17 -60.97
C ASN A 352 -22.27 2.80 -61.54
N ASN A 353 -21.60 1.93 -60.74
CA ASN A 353 -20.80 0.74 -61.05
C ASN A 353 -20.53 0.38 -62.54
N THR A 354 -19.26 0.14 -62.90
CA THR A 354 -18.66 -1.22 -63.09
C THR A 354 -17.24 -1.13 -63.71
N ASP A 355 -16.39 -2.04 -63.25
CA ASP A 355 -15.20 -2.65 -63.90
C ASP A 355 -13.99 -1.81 -64.35
N GLY A 356 -12.85 -2.17 -63.74
CA GLY A 356 -11.78 -2.80 -64.51
C GLY A 356 -10.84 -1.91 -65.32
N THR A 357 -9.64 -1.70 -64.77
CA THR A 357 -8.36 -1.46 -65.48
C THR A 357 -8.18 -0.14 -66.23
N SER A 358 -7.52 0.83 -65.59
CA SER A 358 -6.43 1.64 -66.19
C SER A 358 -5.83 2.66 -65.21
N ILE A 359 -4.53 2.51 -64.95
CA ILE A 359 -3.60 3.60 -64.60
C ILE A 359 -2.52 3.54 -65.70
N PRO A 360 -1.88 4.63 -66.18
CA PRO A 360 -1.91 6.04 -65.74
C PRO A 360 -2.15 7.05 -66.89
N SER A 361 -2.39 8.33 -66.57
CA SER A 361 -1.53 9.46 -67.00
C SER A 361 -2.15 10.84 -66.73
N ARG A 362 -1.55 11.54 -65.76
CA ARG A 362 -1.09 12.94 -65.86
C ARG A 362 -2.10 14.04 -66.18
N ALA A 363 -2.61 14.68 -65.13
CA ALA A 363 -2.64 16.13 -64.87
C ALA A 363 -3.36 16.31 -63.52
N GLY A 364 -2.90 17.02 -62.51
CA GLY A 364 -1.86 18.02 -62.38
C GLY A 364 -2.24 18.84 -61.16
N SER A 365 -1.41 18.78 -60.12
CA SER A 365 -1.10 19.94 -59.26
C SER A 365 -2.28 20.68 -58.63
N ARG A 366 -2.98 20.08 -57.66
CA ARG A 366 -3.83 20.87 -56.74
C ARG A 366 -3.88 20.39 -55.28
N SER A 367 -3.47 19.15 -54.97
CA SER A 367 -3.37 18.69 -53.57
C SER A 367 -2.05 19.03 -52.88
N GLU A 368 -0.96 19.25 -53.62
CA GLU A 368 0.35 19.50 -53.01
C GLU A 368 0.49 20.93 -52.46
N MET A 369 -0.17 21.93 -53.06
CA MET A 369 -0.09 23.32 -52.57
C MET A 369 -0.88 23.55 -51.28
N HIS A 370 -1.97 22.80 -51.03
CA HIS A 370 -2.81 23.00 -49.84
C HIS A 370 -2.18 22.41 -48.56
N ASN A 371 -1.31 21.41 -48.69
CA ASN A 371 -0.56 20.85 -47.56
C ASN A 371 0.64 21.72 -47.16
N VAL A 372 1.27 22.42 -48.11
CA VAL A 372 2.44 23.29 -47.84
C VAL A 372 2.04 24.62 -47.19
N GLU A 373 0.87 25.18 -47.55
CA GLU A 373 0.36 26.43 -46.97
C GLU A 373 -0.07 26.26 -45.50
N ASN A 374 -0.61 25.11 -45.09
CA ASN A 374 -0.92 24.81 -43.69
C ASN A 374 0.30 24.46 -42.84
N PHE A 375 1.36 23.90 -43.44
CA PHE A 375 2.54 23.46 -42.69
C PHE A 375 3.45 24.62 -42.24
N THR A 376 3.46 25.73 -42.98
CA THR A 376 4.29 26.92 -42.67
C THR A 376 3.92 27.59 -41.33
N PRO A 377 2.64 27.91 -41.02
CA PRO A 377 2.26 28.45 -39.71
C PRO A 377 2.44 27.43 -38.58
N LEU A 378 2.23 26.13 -38.85
CA LEU A 378 2.50 25.05 -37.90
C LEU A 378 3.98 24.97 -37.52
N ARG A 379 4.87 25.05 -38.51
CA ARG A 379 6.32 25.07 -38.31
C ARG A 379 6.77 26.26 -37.47
N GLU A 380 6.21 27.44 -37.72
CA GLU A 380 6.52 28.64 -36.93
C GLU A 380 5.99 28.54 -35.50
N SER A 381 4.79 27.97 -35.32
CA SER A 381 4.21 27.66 -34.01
C SER A 381 5.09 26.69 -33.21
N ILE A 382 5.54 25.58 -33.82
CA ILE A 382 6.46 24.62 -33.18
C ILE A 382 7.76 25.31 -32.77
N ALA A 383 8.37 26.09 -33.67
CA ALA A 383 9.62 26.79 -33.39
C ALA A 383 9.49 27.84 -32.28
N ARG A 384 8.34 28.52 -32.20
CA ARG A 384 8.04 29.52 -31.17
C ARG A 384 7.86 28.87 -29.80
N THR A 385 7.05 27.82 -29.71
CA THR A 385 6.82 27.08 -28.46
C THR A 385 8.10 26.39 -27.99
N ALA A 386 8.92 25.85 -28.90
CA ALA A 386 10.21 25.27 -28.55
C ALA A 386 11.21 26.30 -27.99
N ARG A 387 11.23 27.53 -28.52
CA ARG A 387 12.07 28.62 -27.95
C ARG A 387 11.61 29.03 -26.56
N ALA A 388 10.30 29.20 -26.37
CA ALA A 388 9.73 29.49 -25.06
C ALA A 388 10.08 28.39 -24.03
N LEU A 389 10.04 27.13 -24.45
CA LEU A 389 10.45 26.01 -23.59
C LEU A 389 11.94 26.06 -23.22
N VAL A 390 12.82 26.46 -24.15
CA VAL A 390 14.25 26.65 -23.85
C VAL A 390 14.44 27.74 -22.80
N ASP A 391 13.75 28.87 -22.94
CA ASP A 391 13.80 29.96 -21.95
C ASP A 391 13.27 29.53 -20.57
N ASP A 392 12.21 28.71 -20.54
CA ASP A 392 11.67 28.13 -19.31
C ASP A 392 12.66 27.14 -18.67
N THR A 393 13.34 26.30 -19.46
CA THR A 393 14.37 25.38 -18.93
C THR A 393 15.60 26.13 -18.40
N GLN A 394 15.99 27.24 -19.02
CA GLN A 394 17.07 28.10 -18.52
C GLN A 394 16.66 28.81 -17.22
N SER A 395 15.39 29.22 -17.11
CA SER A 395 14.81 29.80 -15.90
C SER A 395 14.72 28.76 -14.76
N LEU A 396 14.43 27.50 -15.08
CA LEU A 396 14.48 26.39 -14.11
C LEU A 396 15.90 26.18 -13.57
N VAL A 397 16.91 26.11 -14.44
CA VAL A 397 18.31 25.90 -14.05
C VAL A 397 18.82 27.05 -13.19
N SER A 398 18.53 28.29 -13.57
CA SER A 398 18.92 29.48 -12.81
C SER A 398 18.12 29.68 -11.51
N GLY A 399 16.88 29.18 -11.45
CA GLY A 399 16.01 29.25 -10.27
C GLY A 399 16.26 28.17 -9.20
N THR A 400 17.10 27.17 -9.48
CA THR A 400 17.37 26.04 -8.55
C THR A 400 17.96 26.43 -7.19
N GLY A 401 18.47 27.66 -7.05
CA GLY A 401 19.17 28.12 -5.85
C GLY A 401 18.31 28.80 -4.78
N GLU A 402 17.33 29.62 -5.16
CA GLU A 402 16.90 30.76 -4.30
C GLU A 402 15.43 30.78 -3.87
N ASP A 403 14.45 30.24 -4.63
CA ASP A 403 13.03 30.35 -4.27
C ASP A 403 12.19 29.14 -4.71
N GLN A 404 11.67 28.35 -3.75
CA GLN A 404 10.82 27.19 -4.03
C GLN A 404 9.49 27.54 -4.70
N ALA A 405 8.92 28.71 -4.40
CA ALA A 405 7.67 29.17 -5.04
C ALA A 405 7.88 29.55 -6.51
N ARG A 406 9.04 30.14 -6.83
CA ARG A 406 9.42 30.43 -8.22
C ARG A 406 9.71 29.14 -8.97
N LEU A 407 10.43 28.19 -8.36
CA LEU A 407 10.67 26.86 -8.93
C LEU A 407 9.34 26.14 -9.26
N ALA A 408 8.36 26.17 -8.35
CA ALA A 408 7.03 25.60 -8.56
C ALA A 408 6.33 26.21 -9.78
N SER A 409 6.32 27.54 -9.85
CA SER A 409 5.71 28.29 -10.95
C SER A 409 6.39 27.98 -12.28
N THR A 410 7.72 28.00 -12.32
CA THR A 410 8.48 27.75 -13.56
C THR A 410 8.34 26.30 -14.01
N ALA A 411 8.28 25.33 -13.08
CA ALA A 411 8.00 23.94 -13.43
C ALA A 411 6.61 23.77 -14.05
N HIS A 412 5.59 24.45 -13.50
CA HIS A 412 4.24 24.39 -14.03
C HIS A 412 4.14 25.02 -15.43
N THR A 413 4.74 26.20 -15.62
CA THR A 413 4.81 26.87 -16.93
C THR A 413 5.54 26.01 -17.96
N ALA A 414 6.65 25.37 -17.59
CA ALA A 414 7.36 24.47 -18.49
C ALA A 414 6.50 23.27 -18.92
N VAL A 415 5.71 22.68 -18.02
CA VAL A 415 4.79 21.57 -18.35
C VAL A 415 3.65 22.02 -19.25
N GLU A 416 3.08 23.19 -19.01
CA GLU A 416 2.06 23.79 -19.88
C GLU A 416 2.62 23.96 -21.31
N ARG A 417 3.85 24.47 -21.43
CA ARG A 417 4.54 24.62 -22.73
C ARG A 417 4.89 23.30 -23.40
N ILE A 418 5.30 22.27 -22.66
CA ILE A 418 5.53 20.92 -23.21
C ILE A 418 4.22 20.33 -23.73
N THR A 419 3.11 20.54 -23.02
CA THR A 419 1.77 20.08 -23.44
C THR A 419 1.35 20.78 -24.74
N GLU A 420 1.49 22.10 -24.80
CA GLU A 420 1.22 22.89 -25.99
C GLU A 420 2.09 22.43 -27.18
N LEU A 421 3.38 22.21 -26.95
CA LEU A 421 4.31 21.72 -27.97
C LEU A 421 3.88 20.33 -28.47
N ALA A 422 3.54 19.41 -27.58
CA ALA A 422 3.08 18.07 -27.94
C ALA A 422 1.80 18.12 -28.81
N ASP A 423 0.85 19.01 -28.48
CA ASP A 423 -0.37 19.19 -29.27
C ASP A 423 -0.08 19.79 -30.66
N VAL A 424 0.80 20.78 -30.76
CA VAL A 424 1.19 21.35 -32.06
C VAL A 424 1.93 20.30 -32.89
N VAL A 425 2.80 19.48 -32.28
CA VAL A 425 3.52 18.38 -32.95
C VAL A 425 2.55 17.31 -33.44
N LYS A 426 1.57 16.90 -32.62
CA LYS A 426 0.51 15.96 -33.03
C LYS A 426 -0.28 16.50 -34.23
N ARG A 427 -0.68 17.79 -34.20
CA ARG A 427 -1.36 18.44 -35.33
C ARG A 427 -0.49 18.48 -36.58
N GLY A 428 0.80 18.80 -36.44
CA GLY A 428 1.75 18.81 -37.56
C GLY A 428 1.95 17.43 -38.19
N ALA A 429 2.05 16.38 -37.37
CA ALA A 429 2.16 14.99 -37.83
C ALA A 429 0.88 14.54 -38.55
N ALA A 430 -0.29 14.91 -38.03
CA ALA A 430 -1.60 14.65 -38.64
C ALA A 430 -1.80 15.33 -40.01
N VAL A 431 -1.27 16.55 -40.20
CA VAL A 431 -1.40 17.34 -41.44
C VAL A 431 -0.58 16.74 -42.60
N ILE A 432 0.49 15.97 -42.30
CA ILE A 432 1.25 15.25 -43.33
C ILE A 432 0.40 14.14 -44.00
N GLY A 433 -0.62 13.63 -43.29
CA GLY A 433 -1.62 12.69 -43.81
C GLY A 433 -1.14 11.24 -43.94
N PRO A 434 -2.04 10.24 -43.88
CA PRO A 434 -1.67 8.83 -43.97
C PRO A 434 -1.16 8.49 -45.38
N GLY A 435 0.08 8.00 -45.48
CA GLY A 435 0.69 7.61 -46.76
C GLY A 435 2.17 7.98 -46.93
N GLN A 436 2.75 8.77 -46.02
CA GLN A 436 4.20 9.04 -45.97
C GLN A 436 4.78 8.75 -44.57
N PRO A 437 4.95 7.46 -44.19
CA PRO A 437 5.50 7.11 -42.87
C PRO A 437 6.92 7.67 -42.68
N ASP A 438 7.71 7.77 -43.76
CA ASP A 438 9.10 8.25 -43.72
C ASP A 438 9.23 9.73 -43.37
N THR A 439 8.24 10.58 -43.67
CA THR A 439 8.22 12.01 -43.30
C THR A 439 7.53 12.28 -41.95
N GLN A 440 6.75 11.32 -41.44
CA GLN A 440 6.12 11.40 -40.11
C GLN A 440 7.02 10.86 -38.98
N THR A 441 8.05 10.07 -39.29
CA THR A 441 9.03 9.65 -38.29
C THR A 441 9.82 10.85 -37.75
N CYS A 442 10.04 10.87 -36.43
CA CYS A 442 10.63 12.00 -35.69
C CYS A 442 11.91 12.60 -36.33
N GLN A 443 12.74 11.78 -36.98
CA GLN A 443 14.01 12.22 -37.55
C GLN A 443 13.83 13.06 -38.81
N SER A 444 12.89 12.68 -39.69
CA SER A 444 12.52 13.46 -40.87
C SER A 444 11.65 14.66 -40.51
N PHE A 445 10.72 14.52 -39.56
CA PHE A 445 9.86 15.62 -39.09
C PHE A 445 10.68 16.74 -38.41
N ALA A 446 11.65 16.37 -37.57
CA ALA A 446 12.58 17.34 -36.97
C ALA A 446 13.46 18.01 -38.04
N SER A 447 13.94 17.26 -39.06
CA SER A 447 14.68 17.85 -40.17
C SER A 447 13.82 18.87 -40.94
N ILE A 448 12.56 18.55 -41.24
CA ILE A 448 11.64 19.43 -41.99
C ILE A 448 11.25 20.68 -41.17
N VAL A 449 11.06 20.55 -39.86
CA VAL A 449 10.69 21.67 -38.98
C VAL A 449 11.89 22.59 -38.71
N PHE A 450 13.10 22.05 -38.55
CA PHE A 450 14.28 22.81 -38.16
C PHE A 450 15.26 23.15 -39.30
N ASP A 451 15.07 22.65 -40.53
CA ASP A 451 15.94 23.02 -41.66
C ASP A 451 15.78 24.49 -42.02
N ARG A 452 16.81 25.31 -41.77
CA ARG A 452 16.83 26.68 -42.28
C ARG A 452 16.77 26.63 -43.81
N PRO A 453 15.92 27.44 -44.48
CA PRO A 453 16.06 27.60 -45.92
C PRO A 453 17.48 28.10 -46.19
N ARG A 454 18.28 27.31 -46.93
CA ARG A 454 19.52 27.79 -47.51
C ARG A 454 19.14 28.85 -48.53
N LEU A 455 19.22 30.12 -48.10
CA LEU A 455 19.20 31.27 -49.00
C LEU A 455 20.37 31.10 -49.98
N TYR A 456 20.04 30.85 -51.24
CA TYR A 456 20.91 31.14 -52.38
C TYR A 456 20.46 32.44 -53.01
#